data_AF-A0A8U0WL44-F1
#
_entry.id   AF-A0A8U0WL44-F1
#
_cell.length_a   1.000
_cell.length_b   1.000
_cell.length_c   1.000
_cell.angle_alpha   90.00
_cell.angle_beta   90.00
_cell.angle_gamma   90.00
#
_symmetry.space_group_name_H-M   'P 1'
#
loop_
_entity.id
_entity.type
_entity.pdbx_description
1 polymer ?
#
loop_
_entity_poly.entity_id
_entity_poly.type
_entity_poly.pdbx_seq_one_letter_code
_entity_poly.pdbx_strand_id
1 'polypeptide(L)'
;MRLVQCLRSKLKDFSNFPKEYVERSKRQVYFETPRARNYLPRTVERKKFRYTTNRPWTAQFRQQNMPGTIRKKVFVTPTEEWGYFRGDRVEVLVGKDKGKQGFITQVINERNWVICEGLNWHYRTVAAEKGFPGILIKSEAPLDVTKDIRLIDPSDLQGCEWEWRYTEEGEMVRVSTRTGRLIPIPESNNQTHDYRAKAAYIERAKDTTASVVEEITFEPKLCTFEMDIMEEMGIKEERIPKKSYWY
;
A
#
# COMPACT_ATOMS: atom_id res chain seq x y z
N MET A 1 -17.78 24.16 -4.74
CA MET A 1 -17.72 22.72 -4.41
C MET A 1 -16.34 22.17 -4.78
N ARG A 2 -15.48 21.90 -3.79
CA ARG A 2 -14.18 21.23 -4.04
C ARG A 2 -14.38 19.72 -3.93
N LEU A 3 -14.78 19.08 -5.04
CA LEU A 3 -14.72 17.63 -5.22
C LEU A 3 -13.28 17.21 -5.54
N VAL A 4 -12.37 17.37 -4.59
CA VAL A 4 -10.98 16.94 -4.80
C VAL A 4 -10.48 16.24 -3.55
N GLN A 5 -10.15 14.96 -3.72
CA GLN A 5 -9.25 14.15 -2.88
C GLN A 5 -9.85 13.34 -1.72
N CYS A 6 -11.00 12.70 -1.92
CA CYS A 6 -11.33 11.49 -1.16
C CYS A 6 -11.90 10.40 -2.08
N LEU A 7 -11.20 10.11 -3.17
CA LEU A 7 -11.27 8.77 -3.75
C LEU A 7 -10.50 7.88 -2.77
N ARG A 8 -11.22 7.31 -1.78
CA ARG A 8 -10.65 6.29 -0.90
C ARG A 8 -10.21 5.15 -1.78
N SER A 9 -8.91 5.01 -2.03
CA SER A 9 -8.39 3.77 -2.58
C SER A 9 -8.75 2.66 -1.59
N LYS A 10 -9.70 1.80 -1.97
CA LYS A 10 -10.03 0.56 -1.24
C LYS A 10 -8.87 -0.45 -1.24
N LEU A 11 -7.80 -0.16 -1.98
CA LEU A 11 -6.55 -0.90 -1.87
C LEU A 11 -5.96 -0.70 -0.47
N LYS A 12 -5.69 -1.81 0.21
CA LYS A 12 -4.74 -1.80 1.32
C LYS A 12 -3.37 -1.42 0.74
N ASP A 13 -3.00 -0.14 0.86
CA ASP A 13 -1.67 0.36 0.49
C ASP A 13 -0.63 -0.54 1.15
N PHE A 14 0.02 -1.38 0.35
CA PHE A 14 0.96 -2.40 0.84
C PHE A 14 0.33 -3.24 1.96
N SER A 15 -0.75 -3.99 1.66
CA SER A 15 -1.47 -4.92 2.55
C SER A 15 -0.61 -5.79 3.47
N ASN A 16 0.66 -5.94 3.11
CA ASN A 16 1.65 -6.83 3.71
C ASN A 16 2.73 -6.11 4.53
N PHE A 17 2.67 -4.78 4.62
CA PHE A 17 3.50 -3.97 5.51
C PHE A 17 2.62 -3.12 6.41
N PRO A 18 2.98 -2.96 7.69
CA PRO A 18 2.34 -1.95 8.52
C PRO A 18 2.46 -0.59 7.83
N LYS A 19 1.32 0.09 7.64
CA LYS A 19 1.28 1.42 7.01
C LYS A 19 2.29 2.38 7.65
N GLU A 20 2.38 2.32 8.98
CA GLU A 20 3.33 3.09 9.77
C GLU A 20 4.79 2.82 9.40
N TYR A 21 5.15 1.56 9.09
CA TYR A 21 6.51 1.23 8.68
C TYR A 21 6.85 1.89 7.34
N VAL A 22 5.94 1.83 6.37
CA VAL A 22 6.11 2.46 5.06
C VAL A 22 6.21 3.99 5.20
N GLU A 23 5.32 4.59 5.99
CA GLU A 23 5.33 6.02 6.27
C GLU A 23 6.63 6.46 6.97
N ARG A 24 7.05 5.75 8.01
CA ARG A 24 8.30 5.99 8.73
C ARG A 24 9.52 5.85 7.83
N SER A 25 9.54 4.84 6.96
CA SER A 25 10.67 4.57 6.07
C SER A 25 10.86 5.64 4.99
N LYS A 26 9.76 6.22 4.48
CA LYS A 26 9.79 7.31 3.48
C LYS A 26 9.79 8.71 4.10
N ARG A 27 9.56 8.83 5.40
CA ARG A 27 9.49 10.10 6.13
C ARG A 27 10.78 10.89 5.92
N GLN A 28 10.62 12.13 5.46
CA GLN A 28 11.71 13.09 5.30
C GLN A 28 11.31 14.38 5.99
N VAL A 29 11.95 14.65 7.11
CA VAL A 29 11.74 15.84 7.93
C VAL A 29 12.76 16.89 7.53
N TYR A 30 12.27 18.07 7.12
CA TYR A 30 13.13 19.22 6.84
C TYR A 30 13.37 20.06 8.08
N PHE A 31 12.35 20.17 8.95
CA PHE A 31 12.41 20.91 10.19
C PHE A 31 11.46 20.29 11.21
N GLU A 32 11.91 20.15 12.45
CA GLU A 32 11.10 19.76 13.58
C GLU A 32 11.41 20.71 14.73
N THR A 33 10.38 21.19 15.41
CA THR A 33 10.57 22.03 16.59
C THR A 33 11.23 21.23 17.71
N PRO A 34 12.13 21.84 18.51
CA PRO A 34 12.72 21.19 19.67
C PRO A 34 11.63 20.67 20.62
N ARG A 35 11.89 19.52 21.25
CA ARG A 35 11.00 18.96 22.29
C ARG A 35 11.20 19.70 23.62
N ALA A 36 10.67 20.91 23.72
CA ALA A 36 10.73 21.73 24.92
C ALA A 36 9.38 22.40 25.19
N ARG A 37 9.09 22.71 26.47
CA ARG A 37 7.79 23.19 26.95
C ARG A 37 7.24 24.41 26.20
N ASN A 38 8.13 25.28 25.73
CA ASN A 38 7.78 26.54 25.07
C ASN A 38 7.56 26.37 23.55
N TYR A 39 7.76 25.18 22.99
CA TYR A 39 7.58 24.92 21.58
C TYR A 39 6.38 24.00 21.36
N LEU A 40 5.48 24.43 20.47
CA LEU A 40 4.45 23.54 19.94
C LEU A 40 5.11 22.53 19.00
N PRO A 41 4.73 21.23 19.07
CA PRO A 41 5.26 20.22 18.17
C PRO A 41 4.82 20.53 16.73
N ARG A 42 5.73 21.08 15.93
CA ARG A 42 5.52 21.34 14.51
C ARG A 42 6.60 20.65 13.70
N THR A 43 6.19 19.95 12.65
CA THR A 43 7.10 19.26 11.74
C THR A 43 6.82 19.67 10.30
N VAL A 44 7.86 20.14 9.61
CA VAL A 44 7.83 20.43 8.18
C VAL A 44 8.41 19.23 7.45
N GLU A 45 7.53 18.46 6.82
CA GLU A 45 7.90 17.21 6.14
C GLU A 45 7.65 17.27 4.65
N ARG A 46 8.39 16.46 3.91
CA ARG A 46 8.14 16.25 2.48
C ARG A 46 6.82 15.50 2.29
N LYS A 47 5.84 16.16 1.65
CA LYS A 47 4.56 15.53 1.27
C LYS A 47 4.54 14.99 -0.15
N LYS A 48 5.37 15.55 -1.04
CA LYS A 48 5.35 15.26 -2.49
C LYS A 48 6.56 14.40 -2.87
N PHE A 49 6.32 13.11 -3.11
CA PHE A 49 7.33 12.17 -3.59
C PHE A 49 7.13 11.87 -5.07
N ARG A 50 8.23 11.61 -5.78
CA ARG A 50 8.22 11.08 -7.14
C ARG A 50 8.17 9.55 -7.04
N TYR A 51 6.98 8.99 -7.19
CA TYR A 51 6.81 7.55 -7.27
C TYR A 51 7.37 7.00 -8.59
N THR A 52 8.07 5.88 -8.49
CA THR A 52 8.71 5.15 -9.59
C THR A 52 8.42 3.66 -9.41
N THR A 53 9.10 2.78 -10.13
CA THR A 53 8.99 1.33 -9.95
C THR A 53 9.52 0.85 -8.59
N ASN A 54 10.40 1.64 -7.96
CA ASN A 54 10.96 1.32 -6.65
C ASN A 54 9.92 1.49 -5.54
N ARG A 55 9.85 0.52 -4.63
CA ARG A 55 8.97 0.56 -3.45
C ARG A 55 9.36 1.71 -2.51
N PRO A 56 8.41 2.40 -1.85
CA PRO A 56 8.70 3.59 -1.04
C PRO A 56 9.70 3.40 0.12
N TRP A 57 9.83 2.17 0.63
CA TRP A 57 10.75 1.85 1.74
C TRP A 57 12.17 1.47 1.30
N THR A 58 12.47 1.46 -0.01
CA THR A 58 13.80 1.05 -0.49
C THR A 58 14.79 2.22 -0.53
N ALA A 59 16.08 1.88 -0.42
CA ALA A 59 17.16 2.87 -0.54
C ALA A 59 17.17 3.55 -1.92
N GLN A 60 16.85 2.82 -2.99
CA GLN A 60 16.77 3.36 -4.36
C GLN A 60 15.66 4.42 -4.48
N PHE A 61 14.49 4.19 -3.85
CA PHE A 61 13.43 5.19 -3.81
C PHE A 61 13.87 6.44 -3.06
N ARG A 62 14.57 6.28 -1.93
CA ARG A 62 15.15 7.39 -1.16
C ARG A 62 16.18 8.16 -1.97
N GLN A 63 17.08 7.47 -2.68
CA GLN A 63 18.09 8.08 -3.55
C GLN A 63 17.44 8.89 -4.68
N GLN A 64 16.38 8.37 -5.30
CA GLN A 64 15.62 9.10 -6.32
C GLN A 64 14.85 10.31 -5.78
N ASN A 65 14.57 10.33 -4.47
CA ASN A 65 13.83 11.38 -3.76
C ASN A 65 14.70 12.03 -2.68
N MET A 66 15.97 12.30 -2.95
CA MET A 66 16.86 12.92 -1.97
C MET A 66 16.31 14.27 -1.45
N PRO A 67 16.54 14.61 -0.17
CA PRO A 67 16.22 15.94 0.37
C PRO A 67 16.80 17.06 -0.52
N GLY A 68 16.06 18.13 -0.71
CA GLY A 68 16.44 19.24 -1.60
C GLY A 68 16.14 19.03 -3.09
N THR A 69 15.79 17.82 -3.53
CA THR A 69 15.37 17.59 -4.93
C THR A 69 13.95 18.13 -5.18
N ILE A 70 13.84 19.14 -6.04
CA ILE A 70 12.57 19.68 -6.52
C ILE A 70 12.32 19.17 -7.94
N ARG A 71 11.16 18.55 -8.16
CA ARG A 71 10.74 18.03 -9.47
C ARG A 71 9.35 18.53 -9.81
N LYS A 72 9.07 18.67 -11.11
CA LYS A 72 7.72 18.96 -11.61
C LYS A 72 6.76 17.84 -11.17
N LYS A 73 5.55 18.23 -10.75
CA LYS A 73 4.48 17.27 -10.43
C LYS A 73 4.11 16.52 -11.70
N VAL A 74 3.99 15.19 -11.59
CA VAL A 74 3.37 14.41 -12.65
C VAL A 74 1.89 14.36 -12.42
N PHE A 75 1.16 14.75 -13.46
CA PHE A 75 -0.28 14.66 -13.50
C PHE A 75 -0.64 13.23 -13.90
N VAL A 76 -1.52 12.64 -13.12
CA VAL A 76 -2.03 11.29 -13.30
C VAL A 76 -3.54 11.44 -13.49
N THR A 77 -4.12 10.65 -14.38
CA THR A 77 -5.57 10.61 -14.57
C THR A 77 -6.22 10.13 -13.28
N PRO A 78 -7.11 10.90 -12.64
CA PRO A 78 -7.77 10.43 -11.43
C PRO A 78 -8.64 9.22 -11.78
N THR A 79 -8.44 8.12 -11.05
CA THR A 79 -9.21 6.88 -11.21
C THR A 79 -10.18 6.79 -10.04
N GLU A 80 -11.48 6.77 -10.33
CA GLU A 80 -12.53 6.74 -9.31
C GLU A 80 -12.46 5.48 -8.46
N GLU A 81 -12.42 4.32 -9.12
CA GLU A 81 -12.33 3.02 -8.47
C GLU A 81 -11.20 2.19 -9.06
N TRP A 82 -10.37 1.64 -8.19
CA TRP A 82 -9.24 0.81 -8.60
C TRP A 82 -9.64 -0.66 -8.70
N GLY A 83 -9.38 -1.29 -9.85
CA GLY A 83 -9.78 -2.68 -10.11
C GLY A 83 -8.67 -3.61 -10.57
N TYR A 84 -7.39 -3.28 -10.36
CA TYR A 84 -6.25 -4.11 -10.80
C TYR A 84 -5.39 -4.55 -9.62
N PHE A 85 -5.26 -5.84 -9.41
CA PHE A 85 -4.60 -6.43 -8.25
C PHE A 85 -3.43 -7.33 -8.68
N ARG A 86 -2.53 -7.59 -7.72
CA ARG A 86 -1.40 -8.48 -7.96
C ARG A 86 -1.89 -9.89 -8.29
N GLY A 87 -1.46 -10.42 -9.43
CA GLY A 87 -1.80 -11.72 -9.98
C GLY A 87 -3.03 -11.73 -10.88
N ASP A 88 -3.64 -10.57 -11.14
CA ASP A 88 -4.65 -10.49 -12.18
C ASP A 88 -4.04 -10.80 -13.54
N ARG A 89 -4.81 -11.47 -14.39
CA ARG A 89 -4.46 -11.69 -15.78
C ARG A 89 -4.93 -10.49 -16.61
N VAL A 90 -4.01 -9.93 -17.38
CA VAL A 90 -4.25 -8.76 -18.21
C VAL A 90 -3.77 -8.97 -19.63
N GLU A 91 -4.43 -8.31 -20.57
CA GLU A 91 -4.04 -8.23 -21.98
C GLU A 91 -3.49 -6.84 -22.28
N VAL A 92 -2.40 -6.77 -23.04
CA VAL A 92 -1.77 -5.52 -23.47
C VAL A 92 -2.41 -5.03 -24.77
N LEU A 93 -2.88 -3.78 -24.78
CA LEU A 93 -3.55 -3.15 -25.92
C LEU A 93 -2.60 -2.41 -26.85
N VAL A 94 -1.49 -1.88 -26.32
CA VAL A 94 -0.59 -0.96 -27.03
C VAL A 94 0.87 -1.35 -26.79
N GLY A 95 1.72 -1.09 -27.78
CA GLY A 95 3.17 -1.27 -27.68
C GLY A 95 3.66 -2.57 -28.31
N LYS A 96 4.91 -2.93 -27.99
CA LYS A 96 5.63 -4.07 -28.60
C LYS A 96 4.95 -5.42 -28.35
N ASP A 97 4.31 -5.57 -27.19
CA ASP A 97 3.70 -6.81 -26.72
C ASP A 97 2.16 -6.79 -26.85
N LYS A 98 1.62 -5.99 -27.78
CA LYS A 98 0.18 -5.91 -28.04
C LYS A 98 -0.43 -7.30 -28.31
N GLY A 99 -1.58 -7.58 -27.69
CA GLY A 99 -2.32 -8.84 -27.77
C GLY A 99 -1.76 -9.97 -26.91
N LYS A 100 -0.60 -9.77 -26.27
CA LYS A 100 -0.08 -10.75 -25.32
C LYS A 100 -0.76 -10.59 -23.96
N GLN A 101 -0.85 -11.72 -23.27
CA GLN A 101 -1.44 -11.82 -21.94
C GLN A 101 -0.33 -12.07 -20.92
N GLY A 102 -0.50 -11.57 -19.70
CA GLY A 102 0.42 -11.81 -18.61
C GLY A 102 -0.22 -11.51 -17.26
N PHE A 103 0.52 -11.79 -16.18
CA PHE A 103 0.07 -11.59 -14.82
C PHE A 103 0.67 -10.32 -14.23
N ILE A 104 -0.10 -9.58 -13.43
CA ILE A 104 0.39 -8.40 -12.72
C ILE A 104 1.28 -8.83 -11.55
N THR A 105 2.55 -8.43 -11.56
CA THR A 105 3.51 -8.72 -10.47
C THR A 105 3.54 -7.62 -9.41
N GLN A 106 3.37 -6.36 -9.83
CA GLN A 106 3.39 -5.20 -8.95
C GLN A 106 2.41 -4.14 -9.42
N VAL A 107 1.78 -3.48 -8.45
CA VAL A 107 0.81 -2.39 -8.64
C VAL A 107 1.38 -1.12 -7.99
N ILE A 108 1.29 0.02 -8.69
CA ILE A 108 1.77 1.34 -8.24
C ILE A 108 0.65 2.35 -8.48
N ASN A 109 -0.21 2.51 -7.48
CA ASN A 109 -1.43 3.31 -7.56
C ASN A 109 -1.13 4.80 -7.76
N GLU A 110 -0.04 5.32 -7.19
CA GLU A 110 0.26 6.75 -7.24
C GLU A 110 0.59 7.25 -8.65
N ARG A 111 0.79 6.33 -9.60
CA ARG A 111 1.04 6.62 -11.02
C ARG A 111 0.12 5.88 -11.99
N ASN A 112 -0.90 5.17 -11.48
CA ASN A 112 -1.73 4.26 -12.26
C ASN A 112 -0.91 3.24 -13.07
N TRP A 113 0.15 2.72 -12.46
CA TRP A 113 1.08 1.82 -13.12
C TRP A 113 0.94 0.40 -12.61
N VAL A 114 1.09 -0.55 -13.52
CA VAL A 114 1.28 -1.96 -13.19
C VAL A 114 2.51 -2.50 -13.90
N ILE A 115 3.14 -3.49 -13.30
CA ILE A 115 4.22 -4.25 -13.91
C ILE A 115 3.68 -5.64 -14.16
N CYS A 116 3.81 -6.11 -15.40
CA CYS A 116 3.31 -7.42 -15.81
C CYS A 116 4.49 -8.34 -16.11
N GLU A 117 4.39 -9.60 -15.70
CA GLU A 117 5.44 -10.60 -15.88
C GLU A 117 5.75 -10.83 -17.36
N GLY A 118 7.03 -10.70 -17.75
CA GLY A 118 7.49 -11.03 -19.10
C GLY A 118 6.96 -10.12 -20.22
N LEU A 119 6.29 -9.02 -19.88
CA LEU A 119 5.70 -8.07 -20.83
C LEU A 119 6.34 -6.69 -20.69
N ASN A 120 6.38 -5.94 -21.80
CA ASN A 120 6.90 -4.58 -21.89
C ASN A 120 8.27 -4.43 -21.20
N TRP A 121 9.21 -5.30 -21.53
CA TRP A 121 10.53 -5.35 -20.88
C TRP A 121 11.62 -4.73 -21.75
N HIS A 122 12.69 -4.29 -21.09
CA HIS A 122 13.92 -3.80 -21.70
C HIS A 122 15.12 -4.50 -21.08
N TYR A 123 16.25 -4.50 -21.78
CA TYR A 123 17.51 -4.99 -21.22
C TYR A 123 18.17 -3.89 -20.38
N ARG A 124 18.65 -4.24 -19.18
CA ARG A 124 19.50 -3.36 -18.37
C ARG A 124 20.66 -4.15 -17.80
N THR A 125 21.82 -3.50 -17.71
CA THR A 125 23.01 -4.08 -17.10
C THR A 125 23.01 -3.81 -15.60
N VAL A 126 23.33 -4.81 -14.78
CA VAL A 126 23.37 -4.72 -13.32
C VAL A 126 24.75 -5.13 -12.79
N ALA A 127 25.13 -4.55 -11.66
CA ALA A 127 26.39 -4.82 -10.95
C ALA A 127 27.63 -4.59 -11.83
N ALA A 128 27.61 -3.58 -12.70
CA ALA A 128 28.79 -3.19 -13.46
C ALA A 128 29.82 -2.52 -12.53
N GLU A 129 31.06 -3.02 -12.55
CA GLU A 129 32.16 -2.55 -11.71
C GLU A 129 33.44 -2.42 -12.52
N LYS A 130 34.48 -1.80 -11.95
CA LYS A 130 35.77 -1.67 -12.63
C LYS A 130 36.41 -3.05 -12.79
N GLY A 131 36.44 -3.58 -14.01
CA GLY A 131 36.95 -4.91 -14.34
C GLY A 131 35.88 -5.98 -14.54
N PHE A 132 34.60 -5.66 -14.29
CA PHE A 132 33.47 -6.55 -14.56
C PHE A 132 32.41 -5.81 -15.39
N PRO A 133 32.11 -6.25 -16.62
CA PRO A 133 31.18 -5.54 -17.51
C PRO A 133 29.72 -5.54 -17.02
N GLY A 134 29.39 -6.29 -15.96
CA GLY A 134 28.03 -6.42 -15.43
C GLY A 134 27.25 -7.55 -16.10
N ILE A 135 26.08 -7.86 -15.54
CA ILE A 135 25.16 -8.88 -16.06
C ILE A 135 24.01 -8.18 -16.78
N LEU A 136 23.76 -8.58 -18.03
CA LEU A 136 22.61 -8.13 -18.79
C LEU A 136 21.35 -8.88 -18.34
N ILE A 137 20.38 -8.17 -17.78
CA ILE A 137 19.12 -8.75 -17.34
C ILE A 137 17.93 -8.12 -18.07
N LYS A 138 16.85 -8.90 -18.21
CA LYS A 138 15.55 -8.37 -18.63
C LYS A 138 14.88 -7.72 -17.44
N SER A 139 14.38 -6.51 -17.62
CA SER A 139 13.64 -5.76 -16.60
C SER A 139 12.33 -5.29 -17.20
N GLU A 140 11.23 -5.65 -16.56
CA GLU A 140 9.90 -5.19 -16.97
C GLU A 140 9.76 -3.68 -16.75
N ALA A 141 9.06 -3.02 -17.66
CA ALA A 141 8.71 -1.61 -17.57
C ALA A 141 7.22 -1.47 -17.20
N PRO A 142 6.85 -0.40 -16.48
CA PRO A 142 5.47 -0.19 -16.08
C PRO A 142 4.58 0.09 -17.29
N LEU A 143 3.34 -0.39 -17.22
CA LEU A 143 2.24 -0.12 -18.15
C LEU A 143 1.19 0.75 -17.45
N ASP A 144 0.57 1.68 -18.19
CA ASP A 144 -0.53 2.49 -17.68
C ASP A 144 -1.84 1.70 -17.69
N VAL A 145 -2.46 1.61 -16.52
CA VAL A 145 -3.70 0.88 -16.30
C VAL A 145 -4.88 1.42 -17.13
N THR A 146 -4.88 2.72 -17.41
CA THR A 146 -6.01 3.37 -18.07
C THR A 146 -6.02 3.23 -19.58
N LYS A 147 -4.84 3.04 -20.20
CA LYS A 147 -4.69 3.09 -21.66
C LYS A 147 -4.07 1.83 -22.26
N ASP A 148 -3.14 1.21 -21.53
CA ASP A 148 -2.26 0.21 -22.14
C ASP A 148 -2.74 -1.22 -21.91
N ILE A 149 -3.64 -1.46 -20.94
CA ILE A 149 -4.05 -2.81 -20.55
C ILE A 149 -5.55 -2.96 -20.28
N ARG A 150 -6.05 -4.19 -20.34
CA ARG A 150 -7.38 -4.60 -19.89
C ARG A 150 -7.33 -5.86 -19.05
N LEU A 151 -8.29 -6.02 -18.13
CA LEU A 151 -8.52 -7.30 -17.46
C LEU A 151 -8.98 -8.35 -18.46
N ILE A 152 -8.72 -9.61 -18.16
CA ILE A 152 -9.17 -10.74 -18.97
C ILE A 152 -10.37 -11.38 -18.32
N ASP A 153 -11.39 -11.66 -19.12
CA ASP A 153 -12.54 -12.44 -18.69
C ASP A 153 -12.16 -13.91 -18.53
N PRO A 154 -12.41 -14.54 -17.37
CA PRO A 154 -12.09 -15.94 -17.17
C PRO A 154 -12.88 -16.90 -18.08
N SER A 155 -13.98 -16.44 -18.69
CA SER A 155 -14.87 -17.29 -19.50
C SER A 155 -14.36 -17.53 -20.92
N ASP A 156 -13.85 -16.49 -21.56
CA ASP A 156 -13.44 -16.52 -22.98
C ASP A 156 -11.98 -16.10 -23.20
N LEU A 157 -11.27 -15.72 -22.14
CA LEU A 157 -9.86 -15.35 -22.17
C LEU A 157 -9.55 -14.15 -23.05
N GLN A 158 -10.51 -13.27 -23.32
CA GLN A 158 -10.32 -12.03 -24.05
C GLN A 158 -10.31 -10.81 -23.11
N GLY A 159 -9.58 -9.77 -23.49
CA GLY A 159 -9.59 -8.49 -22.80
C GLY A 159 -11.01 -7.89 -22.74
N CYS A 160 -11.47 -7.58 -21.53
CA CYS A 160 -12.82 -7.06 -21.28
C CYS A 160 -12.78 -5.73 -20.51
N GLU A 161 -13.84 -4.95 -20.67
CA GLU A 161 -14.15 -3.85 -19.76
C GLU A 161 -14.82 -4.42 -18.51
N TRP A 162 -14.62 -3.75 -17.38
CA TRP A 162 -15.07 -4.21 -16.09
C TRP A 162 -15.72 -3.06 -15.32
N GLU A 163 -16.62 -3.42 -14.42
CA GLU A 163 -17.27 -2.50 -13.50
C GLU A 163 -17.42 -3.15 -12.12
N TRP A 164 -17.52 -2.32 -11.07
CA TRP A 164 -17.84 -2.81 -9.73
C TRP A 164 -19.35 -2.99 -9.60
N ARG A 165 -19.77 -4.16 -9.11
CA ARG A 165 -21.14 -4.46 -8.70
C ARG A 165 -21.15 -5.03 -7.29
N TYR A 166 -22.31 -5.01 -6.65
CA TYR A 166 -22.55 -5.70 -5.39
C TYR A 166 -23.28 -7.01 -5.65
N THR A 167 -22.86 -8.08 -4.97
CA THR A 167 -23.61 -9.34 -4.92
C THR A 167 -24.83 -9.20 -4.01
N GLU A 168 -25.72 -10.20 -4.03
CA GLU A 168 -26.88 -10.28 -3.13
C GLU A 168 -26.47 -10.30 -1.65
N GLU A 169 -25.28 -10.84 -1.36
CA GLU A 169 -24.67 -10.88 -0.01
C GLU A 169 -24.07 -9.51 0.40
N GLY A 170 -24.06 -8.52 -0.49
CA GLY A 170 -23.48 -7.20 -0.26
C GLY A 170 -21.96 -7.12 -0.49
N GLU A 171 -21.34 -8.17 -1.02
CA GLU A 171 -19.91 -8.15 -1.35
C GLU A 171 -19.66 -7.39 -2.65
N MET A 172 -18.64 -6.54 -2.66
CA MET A 172 -18.28 -5.78 -3.85
C MET A 172 -17.34 -6.60 -4.75
N VAL A 173 -17.78 -6.86 -5.97
CA VAL A 173 -17.11 -7.75 -6.93
C VAL A 173 -16.93 -7.07 -8.27
N ARG A 174 -15.86 -7.43 -8.99
CA ARG A 174 -15.63 -6.95 -10.36
C ARG A 174 -16.44 -7.83 -11.31
N VAL A 175 -17.13 -7.21 -12.25
CA VAL A 175 -17.94 -7.92 -13.25
C VAL A 175 -17.51 -7.47 -14.64
N SER A 176 -17.31 -8.44 -15.54
CA SER A 176 -17.08 -8.18 -16.96
C SER A 176 -18.33 -7.60 -17.59
N THR A 177 -18.25 -6.43 -18.21
CA THR A 177 -19.39 -5.77 -18.84
C THR A 177 -19.92 -6.58 -20.03
N ARG A 178 -19.04 -7.35 -20.69
CA ARG A 178 -19.37 -8.09 -21.91
C ARG A 178 -20.11 -9.41 -21.64
N THR A 179 -19.65 -10.19 -20.66
CA THR A 179 -20.23 -11.52 -20.36
C THR A 179 -21.09 -11.52 -19.10
N GLY A 180 -21.01 -10.47 -18.27
CA GLY A 180 -21.62 -10.43 -16.94
C GLY A 180 -20.94 -11.34 -15.93
N ARG A 181 -19.81 -11.97 -16.27
CA ARG A 181 -19.08 -12.89 -15.38
C ARG A 181 -18.32 -12.12 -14.30
N LEU A 182 -18.29 -12.69 -13.10
CA LEU A 182 -17.46 -12.20 -12.00
C LEU A 182 -15.98 -12.45 -12.26
N ILE A 183 -15.14 -11.43 -12.04
CA ILE A 183 -13.68 -11.49 -12.08
C ILE A 183 -13.16 -11.47 -10.63
N PRO A 184 -12.79 -12.63 -10.05
CA PRO A 184 -12.42 -12.72 -8.65
C PRO A 184 -11.11 -11.98 -8.38
N ILE A 185 -10.91 -11.49 -7.16
CA ILE A 185 -9.61 -10.96 -6.73
C ILE A 185 -8.68 -12.15 -6.48
N PRO A 186 -7.50 -12.20 -7.13
CA PRO A 186 -6.59 -13.34 -7.02
C PRO A 186 -5.98 -13.44 -5.62
N GLU A 187 -5.76 -14.67 -5.14
CA GLU A 187 -5.21 -14.94 -3.81
C GLU A 187 -3.80 -14.34 -3.62
N SER A 188 -3.02 -14.23 -4.70
CA SER A 188 -1.70 -13.56 -4.71
C SER A 188 -1.73 -12.12 -4.22
N ASN A 189 -2.87 -11.43 -4.30
CA ASN A 189 -3.04 -10.10 -3.73
C ASN A 189 -3.03 -10.11 -2.19
N ASN A 190 -3.47 -11.22 -1.60
CA ASN A 190 -3.56 -11.41 -0.15
C ASN A 190 -2.28 -12.02 0.46
N GLN A 191 -1.33 -12.47 -0.38
CA GLN A 191 -0.05 -13.01 0.08
C GLN A 191 0.84 -11.92 0.68
N THR A 192 1.51 -12.22 1.79
CA THR A 192 2.47 -11.32 2.47
C THR A 192 3.71 -11.04 1.59
N HIS A 193 4.55 -10.07 1.97
CA HIS A 193 5.78 -9.75 1.25
C HIS A 193 6.76 -10.93 1.16
N ASP A 194 6.68 -11.85 2.13
CA ASP A 194 7.39 -13.13 2.18
C ASP A 194 6.76 -14.21 1.29
N TYR A 195 5.79 -13.85 0.44
CA TYR A 195 5.03 -14.74 -0.43
C TYR A 195 4.29 -15.87 0.33
N ARG A 196 3.98 -15.63 1.61
CA ARG A 196 3.19 -16.55 2.45
C ARG A 196 1.72 -16.20 2.41
N ALA A 197 0.87 -17.19 2.20
CA ALA A 197 -0.58 -17.08 2.40
C ALA A 197 -0.92 -17.14 3.89
N LYS A 198 -2.06 -16.55 4.28
CA LYS A 198 -2.55 -16.60 5.66
C LYS A 198 -2.67 -18.03 6.18
N ALA A 199 -3.16 -18.95 5.33
CA ALA A 199 -3.32 -20.36 5.67
C ALA A 199 -1.99 -21.11 5.87
N ALA A 200 -0.89 -20.62 5.28
CA ALA A 200 0.44 -21.21 5.41
C ALA A 200 1.23 -20.61 6.58
N TYR A 201 0.61 -19.78 7.41
CA TYR A 201 1.25 -19.20 8.58
C TYR A 201 1.49 -20.26 9.65
N ILE A 202 2.70 -20.26 10.22
CA ILE A 202 3.06 -21.11 11.35
C ILE A 202 3.38 -20.17 12.51
N GLU A 203 2.68 -20.36 13.62
CA GLU A 203 2.86 -19.58 14.84
C GLU A 203 4.28 -19.72 15.39
N ARG A 204 4.86 -18.59 15.81
CA ARG A 204 6.19 -18.53 16.44
C ARG A 204 6.03 -18.39 17.95
N ALA A 205 7.12 -18.68 18.67
CA ALA A 205 7.14 -18.61 20.14
C ALA A 205 6.83 -17.22 20.74
N LYS A 206 6.92 -16.14 19.96
CA LYS A 206 6.61 -14.77 20.40
C LYS A 206 5.28 -14.25 19.85
N ASP A 207 4.54 -15.08 19.13
CA ASP A 207 3.25 -14.68 18.56
C ASP A 207 2.15 -15.03 19.56
N THR A 208 1.15 -14.15 19.66
CA THR A 208 -0.06 -14.39 20.44
C THR A 208 -0.97 -15.36 19.68
N THR A 209 -1.47 -16.39 20.37
CA THR A 209 -2.42 -17.35 19.79
C THR A 209 -3.78 -16.70 19.54
N ALA A 210 -4.53 -17.23 18.57
CA ALA A 210 -5.87 -16.70 18.25
C ALA A 210 -6.81 -16.72 19.46
N SER A 211 -6.75 -17.78 20.27
CA SER A 211 -7.59 -17.94 21.46
C SER A 211 -7.42 -16.82 22.49
N VAL A 212 -6.19 -16.35 22.69
CA VAL A 212 -5.88 -15.27 23.65
C VAL A 212 -6.30 -13.91 23.09
N VAL A 213 -6.25 -13.73 21.77
CA VAL A 213 -6.64 -12.46 21.11
C VAL A 213 -8.15 -12.30 21.02
N GLU A 214 -8.89 -13.40 20.83
CA GLU A 214 -10.35 -13.40 20.74
C GLU A 214 -11.04 -13.30 22.11
N GLU A 215 -10.30 -13.51 23.20
CA GLU A 215 -10.81 -13.37 24.55
C GLU A 215 -11.18 -11.90 24.85
N ILE A 216 -12.46 -11.66 25.13
CA ILE A 216 -12.97 -10.33 25.47
C ILE A 216 -12.68 -10.07 26.95
N THR A 217 -11.58 -9.38 27.22
CA THR A 217 -11.15 -9.01 28.58
C THR A 217 -11.60 -7.61 29.00
N PHE A 218 -12.10 -6.79 28.07
CA PHE A 218 -12.47 -5.40 28.34
C PHE A 218 -13.84 -5.30 29.02
N GLU A 219 -13.84 -4.77 30.25
CA GLU A 219 -15.05 -4.42 30.99
C GLU A 219 -15.25 -2.89 31.00
N PRO A 220 -16.40 -2.38 30.54
CA PRO A 220 -16.64 -0.94 30.51
C PRO A 220 -16.93 -0.41 31.92
N LYS A 221 -15.94 0.26 32.52
CA LYS A 221 -16.05 0.95 33.82
C LYS A 221 -16.12 2.47 33.65
N LEU A 222 -16.71 3.17 34.63
CA LEU A 222 -16.76 4.63 34.68
C LEU A 222 -15.51 5.23 35.36
N CYS A 223 -14.32 4.75 34.96
CA CYS A 223 -13.03 5.22 35.45
C CYS A 223 -12.05 5.39 34.28
N THR A 224 -10.95 6.11 34.49
CA THR A 224 -9.87 6.18 33.49
C THR A 224 -8.98 4.94 33.59
N PHE A 225 -8.20 4.68 32.54
CA PHE A 225 -7.23 3.58 32.50
C PHE A 225 -6.24 3.65 33.67
N GLU A 226 -5.77 4.85 34.02
CA GLU A 226 -4.86 5.05 35.13
C GLU A 226 -5.52 4.78 36.49
N MET A 227 -6.79 5.17 36.66
CA MET A 227 -7.54 4.91 37.89
C MET A 227 -7.80 3.43 38.09
N ASP A 228 -8.18 2.72 37.03
CA ASP A 228 -8.44 1.26 37.07
C ASP A 228 -7.17 0.50 37.46
N ILE A 229 -6.03 0.84 36.85
CA ILE A 229 -4.73 0.27 37.20
C ILE A 229 -4.31 0.59 38.65
N MET A 230 -4.57 1.81 39.12
CA MET A 230 -4.28 2.17 40.51
C MET A 230 -5.12 1.34 41.48
N GLU A 231 -6.40 1.14 41.18
CA GLU A 231 -7.29 0.30 41.97
C GLU A 231 -6.85 -1.18 41.95
N GLU A 232 -6.54 -1.72 40.78
CA GLU A 232 -6.06 -3.10 40.60
C GLU A 232 -4.73 -3.36 41.31
N MET A 233 -3.78 -2.43 41.19
CA MET A 233 -2.48 -2.53 41.88
C MET A 233 -2.54 -2.12 43.35
N GLY A 234 -3.70 -1.68 43.87
CA GLY A 234 -3.86 -1.22 45.24
C GLY A 234 -3.06 0.05 45.59
N ILE A 235 -2.73 0.86 44.60
CA ILE A 235 -1.97 2.10 44.75
C ILE A 235 -2.90 3.18 45.32
N LYS A 236 -2.55 3.71 46.50
CA LYS A 236 -3.28 4.80 47.15
C LYS A 236 -2.53 6.12 46.96
N GLU A 237 -3.21 7.12 46.40
CA GLU A 237 -2.70 8.49 46.29
C GLU A 237 -3.48 9.40 47.24
N GLU A 238 -2.86 9.77 48.35
CA GLU A 238 -3.46 10.62 49.38
C GLU A 238 -3.26 12.11 49.08
N ARG A 239 -2.35 12.47 48.16
CA ARG A 239 -2.08 13.87 47.84
C ARG A 239 -3.16 14.43 46.95
N ILE A 240 -3.70 15.58 47.34
CA ILE A 240 -4.67 16.33 46.53
C ILE A 240 -3.90 17.20 45.53
N PRO A 241 -4.20 17.13 44.20
CA PRO A 241 -3.60 18.00 43.21
C PRO A 241 -3.85 19.48 43.56
N LYS A 242 -2.79 20.29 43.61
CA LYS A 242 -2.94 21.74 43.82
C LYS A 242 -3.68 22.35 42.64
N LYS A 243 -4.57 23.32 42.92
CA LYS A 243 -5.27 24.07 41.87
C LYS A 243 -4.26 24.76 40.94
N SER A 244 -4.40 24.56 39.64
CA SER A 244 -3.59 25.19 38.60
C SER A 244 -4.48 26.02 37.67
N TYR A 245 -4.00 27.17 37.25
CA TYR A 245 -4.67 28.00 36.24
C TYR A 245 -4.19 27.58 34.85
N TRP A 246 -5.13 27.47 33.91
CA TRP A 246 -4.86 27.22 32.49
C TRP A 246 -5.32 28.46 31.72
N TYR A 247 -4.39 29.13 31.03
CA TYR A 247 -4.62 30.35 30.26
C TYR A 247 -4.00 30.23 28.87
#